data_AF-A0A5C9BLJ5-F1
#
_entry.id   AF-A0A5C9BLJ5-F1
#
_cell.length_a   1.000
_cell.length_b   1.000
_cell.length_c   1.000
_cell.angle_alpha   90.00
_cell.angle_beta   90.00
_cell.angle_gamma   90.00
#
_symmetry.space_group_name_H-M   'P 1'
#
loop_
_entity.id
_entity.type
_entity.pdbx_description
1 polymer ?
#
loop_
_entity_poly.entity_id
_entity_poly.type
_entity_poly.pdbx_seq_one_letter_code
_entity_poly.pdbx_strand_id
1 'polypeptide(L)'
;MHLEETTPEAALLYNQSLSRMTPAELGRERSVLATVPQTTFTQVRMALLLGHPRVQLDLGKGLALLEGVLKSTEPAAVSFHPLARQLADNYQERMKLESQLEKQGLLLNQQLKDSQRKTAELQEKLDSLANIEQTLIPRPRVISPNGGKR
;
A
#
# COMPACT_ATOMS: atom_id res chain seq x y z
N MET A 1 -31.41 11.34 29.00
CA MET A 1 -30.87 12.28 28.00
C MET A 1 -29.39 11.93 27.79
N HIS A 2 -29.08 11.01 26.87
CA HIS A 2 -27.70 10.64 26.48
C HIS A 2 -27.26 11.49 25.28
N LEU A 3 -27.01 12.79 25.51
CA LEU A 3 -26.56 13.71 24.46
C LEU A 3 -25.03 13.73 24.31
N GLU A 4 -24.28 13.10 25.22
CA GLU A 4 -22.80 13.09 25.16
C GLU A 4 -22.23 12.08 24.15
N GLU A 5 -23.02 11.11 23.68
CA GLU A 5 -22.50 10.01 22.85
C GLU A 5 -22.54 10.26 21.33
N THR A 6 -23.14 11.36 20.85
CA THR A 6 -23.32 11.64 19.40
C THR A 6 -22.69 12.97 18.96
N THR A 7 -21.55 13.33 19.56
CA THR A 7 -20.81 14.55 19.25
C THR A 7 -19.60 14.29 18.33
N PRO A 8 -19.07 15.33 17.66
CA PRO A 8 -17.80 15.22 16.92
C PRO A 8 -16.63 14.78 17.83
N GLU A 9 -16.60 15.22 19.09
CA GLU A 9 -15.59 14.80 20.08
C GLU A 9 -15.70 13.31 20.39
N ALA A 10 -16.91 12.78 20.55
CA ALA A 10 -17.11 11.34 20.73
C ALA A 10 -16.60 10.53 19.53
N ALA A 11 -16.72 11.05 18.30
CA ALA A 11 -16.17 10.41 17.11
C ALA A 11 -14.63 10.41 17.10
N LEU A 12 -13.99 11.47 17.61
CA LEU A 12 -12.54 11.53 17.78
C LEU A 12 -12.04 10.54 18.85
N LEU A 13 -12.74 10.45 19.98
CA LEU A 13 -12.45 9.45 21.03
C LEU A 13 -12.62 8.03 20.49
N TYR A 14 -13.66 7.79 19.70
CA TYR A 14 -13.87 6.55 18.99
C TYR A 14 -12.67 6.21 18.09
N ASN A 15 -12.21 7.15 17.26
CA ASN A 15 -11.02 6.93 16.40
C ASN A 15 -9.77 6.58 17.22
N GLN A 16 -9.59 7.20 18.39
CA GLN A 16 -8.48 6.86 19.28
C GLN A 16 -8.61 5.42 19.82
N SER A 17 -9.83 4.96 20.15
CA SER A 17 -10.08 3.59 20.60
C SER A 17 -9.78 2.54 19.52
N LEU A 18 -9.99 2.85 18.24
CA LEU A 18 -9.69 1.95 17.12
C LEU A 18 -8.22 1.52 17.13
N SER A 19 -7.32 2.43 17.51
CA SER A 19 -5.87 2.16 17.57
C SER A 19 -5.49 1.11 18.63
N ARG A 20 -6.36 0.86 19.60
CA ARG A 20 -6.18 -0.13 20.67
C ARG A 20 -6.81 -1.48 20.33
N MET A 21 -7.63 -1.56 19.28
CA MET A 21 -8.29 -2.79 18.85
C MET A 21 -7.38 -3.67 17.99
N THR A 22 -7.60 -4.97 18.08
CA THR A 22 -7.02 -6.00 17.21
C THR A 22 -7.73 -6.03 15.86
N PRO A 23 -7.13 -6.62 14.80
CA PRO A 23 -7.78 -6.76 13.51
C PRO A 23 -9.13 -7.52 13.57
N ALA A 24 -9.25 -8.51 14.43
CA ALA A 24 -10.50 -9.27 14.63
C ALA A 24 -11.59 -8.41 15.28
N GLU A 25 -11.24 -7.60 16.28
CA GLU A 25 -12.16 -6.67 16.93
C GLU A 25 -12.62 -5.58 15.97
N LEU A 26 -11.73 -5.03 15.15
CA LEU A 26 -12.07 -4.05 14.12
C LEU A 26 -13.04 -4.64 13.07
N GLY A 27 -12.84 -5.90 12.69
CA GLY A 27 -13.77 -6.62 11.81
C GLY A 27 -15.16 -6.80 12.43
N ARG A 28 -15.23 -7.12 13.73
CA ARG A 28 -16.51 -7.21 14.47
C ARG A 28 -17.19 -5.85 14.58
N GLU A 29 -16.43 -4.82 14.91
CA GLU A 29 -16.92 -3.45 15.02
C GLU A 29 -17.54 -2.98 13.68
N ARG A 30 -16.92 -3.33 12.56
CA ARG A 30 -17.47 -3.06 11.22
C ARG A 30 -18.85 -3.71 11.03
N SER A 31 -18.98 -4.98 11.41
CA SER A 31 -20.25 -5.70 11.32
C SER A 31 -21.31 -5.09 12.22
N VAL A 32 -20.95 -4.66 13.44
CA VAL A 32 -21.86 -3.97 14.36
C VAL A 32 -22.33 -2.63 13.79
N LEU A 33 -21.40 -1.81 13.28
CA LEU A 33 -21.76 -0.53 12.68
C LEU A 33 -22.62 -0.65 11.42
N ALA A 34 -22.58 -1.79 10.73
CA ALA A 34 -23.42 -2.06 9.56
C ALA A 34 -24.87 -2.41 9.94
N THR A 35 -25.14 -2.90 11.15
CA THR A 35 -26.49 -3.31 11.59
C THR A 35 -27.23 -2.24 12.38
N VAL A 36 -26.51 -1.28 12.98
CA VAL A 36 -27.12 -0.16 13.71
C VAL A 36 -27.71 0.89 12.75
N PRO A 37 -28.68 1.71 13.21
CA PRO A 37 -29.22 2.81 12.41
C PRO A 37 -28.14 3.75 11.89
N GLN A 38 -28.23 4.09 10.59
CA GLN A 38 -27.25 4.91 9.88
C GLN A 38 -27.45 6.40 10.15
N THR A 39 -27.33 6.79 11.42
CA THR A 39 -27.26 8.20 11.85
C THR A 39 -25.99 8.87 11.34
N THR A 40 -25.93 10.21 11.32
CA THR A 40 -24.71 10.95 10.97
C THR A 40 -23.51 10.48 11.79
N PHE A 41 -23.70 10.25 13.09
CA PHE A 41 -22.63 9.77 13.97
C PHE A 41 -22.15 8.37 13.57
N THR A 42 -23.07 7.45 13.28
CA THR A 42 -22.76 6.10 12.78
C THR A 42 -21.98 6.17 11.47
N GLN A 43 -22.39 7.03 10.53
CA GLN A 43 -21.74 7.20 9.23
C GLN A 43 -20.30 7.70 9.39
N VAL A 44 -20.08 8.68 10.28
CA VAL A 44 -18.73 9.18 10.59
C VAL A 44 -17.86 8.11 11.26
N ARG A 45 -18.41 7.34 12.22
CA ARG A 45 -17.69 6.21 12.84
C ARG A 45 -17.31 5.14 11.81
N MET A 46 -18.24 4.78 10.93
CA MET A 46 -17.96 3.84 9.85
C MET A 46 -16.88 4.39 8.91
N ALA A 47 -16.93 5.67 8.54
CA ALA A 47 -15.89 6.29 7.72
C ALA A 47 -14.52 6.27 8.39
N LEU A 48 -14.43 6.56 9.70
CA LEU A 48 -13.20 6.47 10.49
C LEU A 48 -12.64 5.05 10.51
N LEU A 49 -13.51 4.05 10.73
CA LEU A 49 -13.12 2.63 10.73
C LEU A 49 -12.57 2.18 9.36
N LEU A 50 -13.22 2.58 8.27
CA LEU A 50 -12.80 2.24 6.90
C LEU A 50 -11.48 2.90 6.48
N GLY A 51 -11.10 4.00 7.14
CA GLY A 51 -9.81 4.66 6.95
C GLY A 51 -8.70 4.15 7.86
N HIS A 52 -8.99 3.23 8.78
CA HIS A 52 -8.03 2.75 9.76
C HIS A 52 -7.00 1.76 9.14
N PRO A 53 -5.68 1.96 9.32
CA PRO A 53 -4.64 1.19 8.60
C PRO A 53 -4.64 -0.32 8.87
N ARG A 54 -5.21 -0.77 10.00
CA ARG A 54 -5.23 -2.18 10.42
C ARG A 54 -6.42 -2.97 9.89
N VAL A 55 -7.34 -2.32 9.17
CA VAL A 55 -8.47 -2.94 8.50
C VAL A 55 -8.20 -2.94 7.00
N GLN A 56 -8.92 -3.76 6.23
CA GLN A 56 -8.98 -3.57 4.78
C GLN A 56 -9.47 -2.13 4.51
N LEU A 57 -8.56 -1.27 4.08
CA LEU A 57 -8.86 0.12 3.78
C LEU A 57 -9.86 0.19 2.64
N ASP A 58 -10.88 1.03 2.81
CA ASP A 58 -11.84 1.36 1.78
C ASP A 58 -12.12 2.86 1.84
N LEU A 59 -11.09 3.64 1.50
CA LEU A 59 -11.12 5.10 1.54
C LEU A 59 -12.21 5.66 0.61
N GLY A 60 -12.51 4.98 -0.50
CA GLY A 60 -13.58 5.37 -1.41
C GLY A 60 -14.96 5.30 -0.75
N LYS A 61 -15.30 4.21 -0.07
CA LYS A 61 -16.56 4.13 0.70
C LYS A 61 -16.56 5.09 1.88
N GLY A 62 -15.43 5.25 2.57
CA GLY A 62 -15.28 6.24 3.64
C GLY A 62 -15.60 7.65 3.15
N LEU A 63 -15.04 8.06 2.00
CA LEU A 63 -15.32 9.35 1.36
C LEU A 63 -16.80 9.53 1.00
N ALA A 64 -17.43 8.51 0.40
CA ALA A 64 -18.84 8.58 0.03
C ALA A 64 -19.76 8.83 1.25
N LEU A 65 -19.44 8.22 2.40
CA LEU A 65 -20.17 8.46 3.66
C LEU A 65 -19.98 9.91 4.15
N LEU A 66 -18.74 10.41 4.13
CA LEU A 66 -18.44 11.78 4.56
C LEU A 66 -19.08 12.83 3.64
N GLU A 67 -19.10 12.59 2.33
CA GLU A 67 -19.82 13.44 1.37
C GLU A 67 -21.33 13.44 1.63
N GLY A 68 -21.91 12.30 2.01
CA GLY A 68 -23.31 12.21 2.45
C GLY A 68 -23.60 13.08 3.66
N VAL A 69 -22.72 13.04 4.67
CA VAL A 69 -22.80 13.91 5.86
C VAL A 69 -22.70 15.39 5.49
N LEU A 70 -21.75 15.75 4.61
CA LEU A 70 -21.54 17.13 4.16
C LEU A 70 -22.70 17.70 3.33
N LYS A 71 -23.45 16.84 2.62
CA LYS A 71 -24.65 17.24 1.85
C LYS A 71 -25.89 17.42 2.72
N SER A 72 -25.92 16.83 3.91
CA SER A 72 -27.06 16.92 4.82
C SER A 72 -27.10 18.27 5.53
N THR A 73 -28.28 18.87 5.59
CA THR A 73 -28.57 20.14 6.28
C THR A 73 -29.21 19.95 7.65
N GLU A 74 -29.39 18.70 8.08
CA GLU A 74 -29.91 18.39 9.42
C GLU A 74 -29.00 18.97 10.50
N PRO A 75 -29.53 19.52 11.62
CA PRO A 75 -28.71 20.12 12.67
C PRO A 75 -27.61 19.17 13.21
N ALA A 76 -27.94 17.89 13.33
CA ALA A 76 -27.02 16.85 13.75
C ALA A 76 -25.94 16.51 12.71
N ALA A 77 -26.14 16.84 11.43
CA ALA A 77 -25.12 16.69 10.39
C ALA A 77 -24.20 17.91 10.33
N VAL A 78 -24.78 19.11 10.45
CA VAL A 78 -24.04 20.39 10.42
C VAL A 78 -22.96 20.43 11.50
N SER A 79 -23.23 19.88 12.69
CA SER A 79 -22.22 19.78 13.76
C SER A 79 -20.99 18.94 13.39
N PHE A 80 -21.14 17.95 12.48
CA PHE A 80 -20.06 17.09 12.01
C PHE A 80 -19.34 17.64 10.78
N HIS A 81 -19.86 18.66 10.10
CA HIS A 81 -19.27 19.17 8.85
C HIS A 81 -17.77 19.53 8.96
N PRO A 82 -17.29 20.21 10.02
CA PRO A 82 -15.86 20.52 10.13
C PRO A 82 -14.98 19.26 10.16
N LEU A 83 -15.38 18.26 10.95
CA LEU A 83 -14.68 16.98 11.06
C LEU A 83 -14.76 16.20 9.74
N ALA A 84 -15.95 16.12 9.14
CA ALA A 84 -16.15 15.39 7.90
C ALA A 84 -15.34 15.97 6.74
N ARG A 85 -15.22 17.31 6.65
CA ARG A 85 -14.38 17.97 5.63
C ARG A 85 -12.90 17.64 5.84
N GLN A 86 -12.39 17.75 7.07
CA GLN A 86 -11.00 17.41 7.37
C GLN A 86 -10.68 15.95 7.03
N LEU A 87 -11.55 15.02 7.40
CA LEU A 87 -11.39 13.60 7.07
C LEU A 87 -11.44 13.35 5.56
N ALA A 88 -12.34 14.01 4.85
CA ALA A 88 -12.45 13.87 3.40
C ALA A 88 -11.18 14.36 2.70
N ASP A 89 -10.66 15.53 3.07
CA ASP A 89 -9.40 16.07 2.54
C ASP A 89 -8.24 15.09 2.80
N ASN A 90 -8.15 14.55 4.02
CA ASN A 90 -7.13 13.56 4.37
C ASN A 90 -7.24 12.27 3.55
N TYR A 91 -8.45 11.76 3.32
CA TYR A 91 -8.65 10.53 2.56
C TYR A 91 -8.30 10.73 1.08
N GLN A 92 -8.66 11.87 0.51
CA GLN A 92 -8.27 12.23 -0.86
C GLN A 92 -6.75 12.36 -1.01
N GLU A 93 -6.07 12.97 -0.03
CA GLU A 93 -4.61 13.05 -0.02
C GLU A 93 -3.97 11.66 0.07
N ARG A 94 -4.46 10.80 0.97
CA ARG A 94 -3.97 9.41 1.10
C ARG A 94 -4.13 8.62 -0.20
N MET A 95 -5.27 8.75 -0.88
CA MET A 95 -5.48 8.09 -2.18
C MET A 95 -4.52 8.61 -3.26
N LYS A 96 -4.23 9.93 -3.28
CA LYS A 96 -3.24 10.50 -4.20
C LYS A 96 -1.84 9.97 -3.92
N LEU A 97 -1.44 9.89 -2.65
CA LEU A 97 -0.15 9.34 -2.23
C LEU A 97 -0.02 7.87 -2.58
N GLU A 98 -1.06 7.07 -2.35
CA GLU A 98 -1.09 5.65 -2.71
C GLU A 98 -0.92 5.45 -4.22
N SER A 99 -1.60 6.25 -5.05
CA SER A 99 -1.42 6.23 -6.50
C SER A 99 0.00 6.63 -6.94
N GLN A 100 0.62 7.59 -6.25
CA GLN A 100 2.02 7.98 -6.54
C GLN A 100 3.01 6.87 -6.17
N LEU A 101 2.81 6.21 -5.02
CA LEU A 101 3.63 5.09 -4.59
C LEU A 101 3.52 3.90 -5.54
N GLU A 102 2.31 3.58 -6.01
CA GLU A 102 2.09 2.53 -7.00
C GLU A 102 2.84 2.82 -8.31
N LYS A 103 2.72 4.05 -8.82
CA LYS A 103 3.45 4.50 -10.03
C LYS A 103 4.97 4.41 -9.85
N GLN A 104 5.48 4.85 -8.69
CA GLN A 104 6.91 4.77 -8.38
C GLN A 104 7.39 3.31 -8.30
N GLY A 105 6.61 2.43 -7.67
CA GLY A 105 6.91 1.00 -7.60
C GLY A 105 6.99 0.35 -8.98
N LEU A 106 6.07 0.69 -9.88
CA LEU A 106 6.09 0.22 -11.26
C LEU A 106 7.33 0.70 -12.03
N LEU A 107 7.69 1.97 -11.88
CA LEU A 107 8.89 2.55 -12.52
C LEU A 107 10.18 1.89 -12.02
N LEU A 108 10.30 1.70 -10.71
CA LEU A 108 11.44 1.02 -10.11
C LEU A 108 11.55 -0.44 -10.57
N ASN A 109 10.41 -1.14 -10.72
CA ASN A 109 10.40 -2.50 -11.25
C ASN A 109 10.90 -2.57 -12.71
N GLN A 110 10.49 -1.61 -13.55
CA GLN A 110 11.00 -1.52 -14.93
C GLN A 110 12.51 -1.25 -14.94
N GLN A 111 12.99 -0.28 -14.16
CA GLN A 111 14.42 0.01 -14.06
C GLN A 111 15.24 -1.20 -13.58
N LEU A 112 14.71 -1.98 -12.63
CA LEU A 112 15.35 -3.20 -12.16
C LEU A 112 15.47 -4.25 -13.27
N LYS A 113 14.41 -4.46 -14.05
CA LYS A 113 14.42 -5.40 -15.19
C LYS A 113 15.40 -4.97 -16.27
N ASP A 114 15.42 -3.68 -16.61
CA ASP A 114 16.36 -3.13 -17.60
C ASP A 114 17.80 -3.26 -17.12
N SER A 115 18.07 -3.04 -15.83
CA SER A 115 19.39 -3.25 -15.23
C SER A 115 19.79 -4.72 -15.26
N GLN A 116 18.90 -5.64 -14.91
CA GLN A 116 19.16 -7.08 -14.96
C GLN A 116 19.47 -7.55 -16.39
N ARG A 117 18.74 -7.04 -17.39
CA ARG A 117 18.99 -7.33 -18.80
C ARG A 117 20.38 -6.85 -19.23
N LYS A 118 20.75 -5.62 -18.88
CA LYS A 118 22.10 -5.08 -19.17
C LYS A 118 23.20 -5.91 -18.52
N THR A 119 23.00 -6.33 -17.27
CA THR A 119 23.97 -7.20 -16.58
C THR A 119 24.10 -8.55 -17.29
N ALA A 120 22.99 -9.16 -17.72
CA ALA A 120 23.02 -10.41 -18.48
C ALA A 120 23.75 -10.25 -19.83
N GLU A 121 23.46 -9.17 -20.57
CA GLU A 121 24.15 -8.85 -21.83
C GLU A 121 25.66 -8.61 -21.62
N LEU A 122 26.06 -7.99 -20.51
CA LEU A 122 27.47 -7.81 -20.17
C LEU A 122 28.14 -9.13 -19.80
N GLN A 123 27.47 -10.00 -19.06
CA GLN A 123 27.98 -11.33 -18.72
C GLN A 123 28.21 -12.19 -19.97
N GLU A 124 27.25 -12.19 -20.90
CA GLU A 124 27.38 -12.91 -22.17
C GLU A 124 28.60 -12.44 -22.98
N LYS A 125 28.88 -11.13 -22.97
CA LYS A 125 30.08 -10.56 -23.61
C LYS A 125 31.37 -10.98 -22.91
N LEU A 126 31.40 -10.99 -21.58
CA LEU A 126 32.57 -11.45 -20.82
C LEU A 126 32.85 -12.94 -21.09
N ASP A 127 31.82 -13.78 -21.09
CA ASP A 127 31.95 -15.20 -21.39
C ASP A 127 32.45 -15.43 -22.82
N SER A 128 31.94 -14.64 -23.78
CA SER A 128 32.41 -14.65 -25.17
C SER A 128 33.89 -14.27 -25.28
N LEU A 129 34.34 -13.24 -24.56
CA LEU A 129 35.75 -12.83 -24.53
C LEU A 129 36.64 -13.89 -23.88
N ALA A 130 36.21 -14.47 -22.76
CA ALA A 130 36.95 -15.54 -22.08
C ALA A 130 37.14 -16.77 -23.00
N ASN A 131 36.12 -17.13 -23.78
CA ASN A 131 36.21 -18.19 -24.78
C ASN A 131 37.22 -17.86 -25.89
N ILE A 132 37.24 -16.60 -26.36
CA ILE A 132 38.22 -16.13 -27.34
C ILE A 132 39.64 -16.25 -26.77
N GLU A 133 39.88 -15.78 -25.54
CA GLU A 133 41.19 -15.90 -24.88
C GLU A 133 41.65 -17.35 -24.77
N GLN A 134 40.76 -18.27 -24.39
CA GLN A 134 41.08 -19.70 -24.29
C GLN A 134 41.46 -20.31 -25.64
N THR A 135 40.83 -19.87 -26.74
CA THR A 135 41.14 -20.37 -28.09
C THR A 135 42.43 -19.78 -28.68
N LEU A 136 42.84 -18.59 -28.22
CA LEU A 136 44.04 -17.90 -28.68
C LEU A 136 45.32 -18.39 -27.97
N ILE A 137 45.23 -18.96 -26.76
CA ILE A 137 46.38 -19.57 -26.08
C ILE A 137 46.61 -20.97 -26.68
N PRO A 138 47.70 -21.21 -27.44
CA PRO A 138 48.01 -22.54 -27.93
C PRO A 138 48.35 -23.42 -26.73
N ARG A 139 47.56 -24.47 -26.51
CA ARG A 139 47.91 -25.50 -25.51
C ARG A 139 49.34 -25.97 -25.81
N PRO A 140 50.31 -25.86 -24.88
CA PRO A 140 51.59 -26.49 -25.08
C PRO A 140 51.31 -27.99 -25.27
N ARG A 141 51.64 -28.53 -26.45
CA ARG A 141 51.66 -29.99 -26.62
C ARG A 141 52.71 -30.49 -25.65
N VAL A 142 52.28 -31.11 -24.55
CA VAL A 142 53.16 -31.93 -23.74
C VAL A 142 53.56 -33.09 -24.65
N ILE A 143 54.74 -32.98 -25.25
CA ILE A 143 55.36 -34.06 -26.00
C ILE A 143 55.79 -35.07 -24.94
N SER A 144 54.96 -36.06 -24.62
CA SER A 144 55.43 -37.22 -23.87
C SER A 144 56.49 -37.92 -24.72
N PRO A 145 57.76 -37.97 -24.30
CA PRO A 145 58.77 -38.72 -25.03
C PRO A 145 58.55 -40.19 -24.69
N ASN A 146 57.73 -40.88 -25.48
CA ASN A 146 57.75 -42.34 -25.52
C ASN A 146 58.18 -42.77 -26.93
N GLY A 147 59.47 -43.11 -27.06
CA GLY A 147 60.06 -43.44 -28.35
C GLY A 147 61.56 -43.68 -28.27
N GLY A 148 62.00 -44.61 -27.42
CA GLY A 148 63.39 -45.06 -27.36
C GLY A 148 63.47 -46.58 -27.20
N LYS A 149 63.20 -47.32 -28.28
CA LYS A 149 63.56 -48.74 -28.39
C LYS A 149 65.08 -48.86 -28.41
N ARG A 150 65.69 -49.62 -27.49
CA ARG A 150 66.73 -50.64 -27.76
C ARG A 150 66.70 -51.68 -26.65
#